data_AF-A0A6N8V834-F1
#
_entry.id   AF-A0A6N8V834-F1
#
_cell.length_a   1.000
_cell.length_b   1.000
_cell.length_c   1.000
_cell.angle_alpha   90.00
_cell.angle_beta   90.00
_cell.angle_gamma   90.00
#
_symmetry.space_group_name_H-M   'P 1'
#
loop_
_entity.id
_entity.type
_entity.pdbx_description
1 polymer ?
#
loop_
_entity_poly.entity_id
_entity_poly.type
_entity_poly.pdbx_seq_one_letter_code
_entity_poly.pdbx_strand_id
1 'polypeptide(L)'
;MKGLGSLAAVASVVLALGAGVPWFAASAQERVPPGYEAEAALFEEACATCHTAAGEDRTPGVTMLRALSPRAIVASLEDGVMQAEGADLTPEQRVRLAEYMTGRAYTREILPESAFCADRGWSALDLGAVLSMGWGGNLEATGFQTAEMAGLSADDVPDLELLWAFGFPDAAEVRTRPTVVGDAVVVGGPFGEVLALDAATGCVRWSFEADAAVRGAVLVGEGPQRRQTVFFVDFRTNAYALDVTTGEVLWKHHVGWHSTSNTTGSPALHDGRLLVPISSWEVVVSGDPRYECCTASGAVAALDAATGDVLWYHRVIPGYPEEAGTNDAGTQLWAPSGAPVWSSPTVDAARGLVYAGTGENYTRPTTDNSDAIIAIDIETGELAWSFQATPDDAFTMACTSSTARQNCPAPPGP
;
A
#
# COMPACT_ATOMS: atom_id res chain seq x y z
N MET A 1 0.31 48.80 39.70
CA MET A 1 0.18 48.95 41.16
C MET A 1 -1.28 48.86 41.54
N LYS A 2 -1.64 47.87 42.39
CA LYS A 2 -2.77 47.78 43.35
C LYS A 2 -4.10 48.47 42.93
N GLY A 3 -5.25 47.82 42.79
CA GLY A 3 -5.82 46.73 43.58
C GLY A 3 -7.04 47.22 44.38
N LEU A 4 -8.07 46.38 44.43
CA LEU A 4 -9.26 46.36 45.33
C LEU A 4 -10.52 47.17 44.99
N GLY A 5 -11.66 46.47 45.15
CA GLY A 5 -13.03 46.99 45.22
C GLY A 5 -14.03 45.89 44.88
N SER A 6 -14.15 44.84 45.69
CA SER A 6 -15.13 44.67 46.79
C SER A 6 -16.52 44.19 46.32
N LEU A 7 -16.94 43.09 46.95
CA LEU A 7 -18.22 42.41 46.85
C LEU A 7 -19.43 43.31 47.13
N ALA A 8 -20.53 43.05 46.42
CA ALA A 8 -21.89 43.16 46.98
C ALA A 8 -22.84 42.24 46.21
N ALA A 9 -23.34 41.23 46.89
CA ALA A 9 -24.51 40.45 46.49
C ALA A 9 -25.73 41.00 47.23
N VAL A 10 -26.84 41.27 46.53
CA VAL A 10 -28.20 41.14 47.10
C VAL A 10 -29.17 40.74 45.98
N ALA A 11 -29.95 39.72 46.29
CA ALA A 11 -30.93 38.99 45.47
C ALA A 11 -32.27 39.71 45.31
N SER A 12 -33.12 39.15 44.42
CA SER A 12 -34.61 39.21 44.32
C SER A 12 -34.99 39.25 42.82
N VAL A 13 -35.89 38.47 42.21
CA VAL A 13 -37.00 37.61 42.65
C VAL A 13 -37.25 36.51 41.59
N VAL A 14 -37.51 35.31 42.12
CA VAL A 14 -38.32 34.17 41.66
C VAL A 14 -39.22 34.34 40.43
N LEU A 15 -39.11 33.38 39.50
CA LEU A 15 -40.28 32.77 38.84
C LEU A 15 -40.06 31.26 38.75
N ALA A 16 -40.76 30.54 39.62
CA ALA A 16 -40.95 29.10 39.54
C ALA A 16 -42.16 28.79 38.66
N LEU A 17 -42.02 27.77 37.81
CA LEU A 17 -43.00 26.87 37.20
C LEU A 17 -42.18 26.14 36.11
N GLY A 18 -41.74 24.88 36.23
CA GLY A 18 -42.44 23.72 36.76
C GLY A 18 -42.74 22.79 35.57
N ALA A 19 -41.88 21.81 35.34
CA ALA A 19 -42.17 20.47 34.78
C ALA A 19 -40.84 19.84 34.32
N GLY A 20 -40.45 18.75 34.98
CA GLY A 20 -39.26 17.99 34.62
C GLY A 20 -39.37 17.39 33.22
N VAL A 21 -38.32 17.56 32.44
CA VAL A 21 -38.05 16.69 31.30
C VAL A 21 -37.22 15.53 31.87
N PRO A 22 -37.72 14.30 31.84
CA PRO A 22 -36.91 13.16 32.26
C PRO A 22 -35.71 13.06 31.31
N TRP A 23 -34.51 13.06 31.89
CA TRP A 23 -33.31 12.58 31.24
C TRP A 23 -33.52 11.08 30.97
N PHE A 24 -34.18 10.76 29.87
CA PHE A 24 -33.94 9.49 29.21
C PHE A 24 -32.62 9.66 28.47
N ALA A 25 -31.56 9.13 29.07
CA ALA A 25 -30.44 8.65 28.29
C ALA A 25 -31.02 7.58 27.35
N ALA A 26 -31.40 8.00 26.14
CA ALA A 26 -31.60 7.06 25.07
C ALA A 26 -30.23 6.44 24.83
N SER A 27 -30.06 5.19 25.26
CA SER A 27 -29.09 4.32 24.61
C SER A 27 -29.43 4.38 23.12
N ALA A 28 -28.55 4.98 22.34
CA ALA A 28 -28.58 4.81 20.89
C ALA A 28 -28.22 3.35 20.64
N GLN A 29 -29.20 2.46 20.80
CA GLN A 29 -29.14 1.14 20.21
C GLN A 29 -29.12 1.42 18.71
N GLU A 30 -27.94 1.36 18.12
CA GLU A 30 -27.74 1.55 16.69
C GLU A 30 -28.65 0.58 15.95
N ARG A 31 -29.70 1.13 15.34
CA ARG A 31 -30.60 0.31 14.54
C ARG A 31 -29.82 -0.16 13.34
N VAL A 32 -29.62 -1.47 13.26
CA VAL A 32 -29.21 -2.17 12.05
C VAL A 32 -30.04 -1.61 10.88
N PRO A 33 -29.41 -1.11 9.80
CA PRO A 33 -30.14 -0.69 8.61
C PRO A 33 -31.03 -1.85 8.12
N PRO A 34 -32.30 -1.62 7.77
CA PRO A 34 -33.19 -2.69 7.31
C PRO A 34 -32.58 -3.46 6.13
N GLY A 35 -32.54 -4.79 6.21
CA GLY A 35 -31.92 -5.64 5.19
C GLY A 35 -30.43 -5.94 5.41
N TYR A 36 -29.88 -5.58 6.59
CA TYR A 36 -28.51 -5.90 7.01
C TYR A 36 -28.44 -6.76 8.29
N GLU A 37 -29.50 -7.50 8.62
CA GLU A 37 -29.57 -8.30 9.84
C GLU A 37 -28.52 -9.42 9.87
N ALA A 38 -28.21 -10.01 8.70
CA ALA A 38 -27.18 -11.03 8.58
C ALA A 38 -25.78 -10.44 8.77
N GLU A 39 -25.54 -9.24 8.25
CA GLU A 39 -24.27 -8.53 8.36
C GLU A 39 -24.02 -7.99 9.77
N ALA A 40 -25.08 -7.60 10.48
CA ALA A 40 -24.98 -7.28 11.90
C ALA A 40 -24.54 -8.50 12.72
N ALA A 41 -25.12 -9.67 12.45
CA ALA A 41 -24.69 -10.92 13.11
C ALA A 41 -23.25 -11.28 12.74
N LEU A 42 -22.87 -11.13 11.47
CA LEU A 42 -21.51 -11.37 10.99
C LEU A 42 -20.50 -10.43 11.65
N PHE A 43 -20.83 -9.15 11.81
CA PHE A 43 -19.97 -8.19 12.50
C PHE A 43 -19.75 -8.59 13.96
N GLU A 44 -20.81 -9.00 14.66
CA GLU A 44 -20.71 -9.48 16.05
C GLU A 44 -19.83 -10.74 16.17
N GLU A 45 -19.95 -11.67 15.22
CA GLU A 45 -19.20 -12.92 15.20
C GLU A 45 -17.71 -12.71 14.85
N ALA A 46 -17.43 -11.93 13.81
CA ALA A 46 -16.10 -11.86 13.20
C ALA A 46 -15.30 -10.61 13.55
N CYS A 47 -15.95 -9.51 13.95
CA CYS A 47 -15.29 -8.19 14.03
C CYS A 47 -15.40 -7.53 15.41
N ALA A 48 -16.52 -7.73 16.12
CA ALA A 48 -16.85 -6.95 17.32
C ALA A 48 -15.83 -7.14 18.45
N THR A 49 -15.28 -8.35 18.60
CA THR A 49 -14.25 -8.67 19.60
C THR A 49 -13.08 -7.69 19.56
N CYS A 50 -12.65 -7.29 18.36
CA CYS A 50 -11.51 -6.38 18.18
C CYS A 50 -11.93 -4.91 18.07
N HIS A 51 -13.09 -4.62 17.47
CA HIS A 51 -13.45 -3.26 17.08
C HIS A 51 -14.37 -2.51 18.07
N THR A 52 -15.00 -3.21 19.02
CA THR A 52 -15.88 -2.58 20.04
C THR A 52 -15.11 -2.07 21.26
N ALA A 53 -13.99 -2.70 21.60
CA ALA A 53 -13.04 -2.22 22.61
C ALA A 53 -12.01 -1.28 21.96
N ALA A 54 -12.42 -0.05 21.66
CA ALA A 54 -11.51 0.93 21.08
C ALA A 54 -10.40 1.33 22.07
N GLY A 55 -9.14 1.28 21.64
CA GLY A 55 -8.06 2.08 22.25
C GLY A 55 -6.91 1.35 22.94
N GLU A 56 -6.79 0.01 22.87
CA GLU A 56 -5.66 -0.69 23.49
C GLU A 56 -4.54 -1.10 22.51
N ASP A 57 -4.83 -1.47 21.25
CA ASP A 57 -3.82 -2.09 20.36
C ASP A 57 -3.90 -1.72 18.86
N ARG A 58 -3.69 -0.46 18.47
CA ARG A 58 -3.69 0.03 17.05
C ARG A 58 -4.96 -0.26 16.23
N THR A 59 -5.95 -0.96 16.78
CA THR A 59 -7.22 -1.32 16.12
C THR A 59 -8.20 -0.14 16.09
N PRO A 60 -8.77 0.21 14.92
CA PRO A 60 -9.76 1.28 14.84
C PRO A 60 -11.08 0.87 15.52
N GLY A 61 -11.60 1.74 16.38
CA GLY A 61 -12.94 1.52 16.96
C GLY A 61 -14.06 1.67 15.93
N VAL A 62 -15.26 1.17 16.25
CA VAL A 62 -16.46 1.23 15.37
C VAL A 62 -16.72 2.65 14.81
N THR A 63 -16.51 3.70 15.61
CA THR A 63 -16.68 5.09 15.16
C THR A 63 -15.72 5.46 14.01
N MET A 64 -14.48 4.99 14.07
CA MET A 64 -13.50 5.24 13.01
C MET A 64 -13.82 4.42 11.77
N LEU A 65 -14.24 3.16 11.94
CA LEU A 65 -14.67 2.30 10.82
C LEU A 65 -15.84 2.92 10.05
N ARG A 66 -16.80 3.53 10.75
CA ARG A 66 -17.92 4.26 10.12
C ARG A 66 -17.49 5.44 9.27
N ALA A 67 -16.38 6.09 9.63
CA ALA A 67 -15.84 7.21 8.88
C ALA A 67 -15.19 6.75 7.56
N LEU A 68 -14.69 5.52 7.50
CA LEU A 68 -14.11 4.93 6.28
C LEU A 68 -15.18 4.69 5.21
N SER A 69 -14.80 4.83 3.95
CA SER A 69 -15.67 4.45 2.83
C SER A 69 -15.89 2.93 2.78
N PRO A 70 -17.00 2.46 2.20
CA PRO A 70 -17.19 1.03 1.94
C PRO A 70 -16.01 0.44 1.14
N ARG A 71 -15.50 1.20 0.14
CA ARG A 71 -14.36 0.78 -0.69
C ARG A 71 -13.08 0.58 0.13
N ALA A 72 -12.81 1.48 1.09
CA ALA A 72 -11.66 1.33 1.99
C ALA A 72 -11.76 0.10 2.90
N ILE A 73 -12.95 -0.20 3.42
CA ILE A 73 -13.16 -1.40 4.25
C ILE A 73 -12.99 -2.67 3.41
N VAL A 74 -13.59 -2.73 2.23
CA VAL A 74 -13.43 -3.87 1.31
C VAL A 74 -11.96 -4.05 0.94
N ALA A 75 -11.27 -3.00 0.49
CA ALA A 75 -9.85 -3.08 0.17
C ALA A 75 -9.01 -3.56 1.37
N SER A 76 -9.35 -3.14 2.59
CA SER A 76 -8.66 -3.60 3.79
C SER A 76 -8.86 -5.10 4.08
N LEU A 77 -10.04 -5.65 3.76
CA LEU A 77 -10.39 -7.07 3.94
C LEU A 77 -9.87 -7.96 2.81
N GLU A 78 -9.59 -7.39 1.63
CA GLU A 78 -9.11 -8.15 0.47
C GLU A 78 -7.59 -8.12 0.34
N ASP A 79 -6.99 -6.96 0.52
CA ASP A 79 -5.58 -6.69 0.20
C ASP A 79 -4.84 -5.96 1.33
N GLY A 80 -5.53 -5.58 2.39
CA GLY A 80 -4.95 -4.74 3.44
C GLY A 80 -4.64 -5.49 4.72
N VAL A 81 -4.58 -4.72 5.80
CA VAL A 81 -4.18 -5.22 7.12
C VAL A 81 -5.16 -6.23 7.72
N MET A 82 -6.39 -6.26 7.22
CA MET A 82 -7.48 -7.13 7.69
C MET A 82 -7.71 -8.33 6.75
N GLN A 83 -6.76 -8.63 5.86
CA GLN A 83 -6.91 -9.71 4.87
C GLN A 83 -7.13 -11.07 5.53
N ALA A 84 -6.47 -11.34 6.66
CA ALA A 84 -6.60 -12.60 7.38
C ALA A 84 -8.04 -12.79 7.91
N GLU A 85 -8.62 -11.74 8.48
CA GLU A 85 -9.99 -11.71 8.99
C GLU A 85 -11.02 -11.73 7.85
N GLY A 86 -10.69 -11.16 6.70
CA GLY A 86 -11.51 -11.17 5.50
C GLY A 86 -11.43 -12.47 4.69
N ALA A 87 -10.49 -13.38 4.99
CA ALA A 87 -10.19 -14.56 4.18
C ALA A 87 -11.37 -15.54 4.07
N ASP A 88 -12.11 -15.73 5.17
CA ASP A 88 -13.26 -16.63 5.23
C ASP A 88 -14.56 -16.01 4.67
N LEU A 89 -14.53 -14.71 4.33
CA LEU A 89 -15.68 -13.99 3.78
C LEU A 89 -15.68 -14.08 2.25
N THR A 90 -16.87 -14.35 1.68
CA THR A 90 -17.08 -14.18 0.24
C THR A 90 -16.96 -12.71 -0.17
N PRO A 91 -16.64 -12.40 -1.45
CA PRO A 91 -16.60 -11.01 -1.93
C PRO A 91 -17.89 -10.22 -1.66
N GLU A 92 -19.05 -10.87 -1.78
CA GLU A 92 -20.35 -10.24 -1.49
C GLU A 92 -20.53 -9.97 0.01
N GLN A 93 -20.10 -10.87 0.89
CA GLN A 93 -20.13 -10.64 2.33
C GLN A 93 -19.23 -9.47 2.74
N ARG A 94 -18.03 -9.33 2.14
CA ARG A 94 -17.13 -8.19 2.43
C ARG A 94 -17.79 -6.86 2.07
N VAL A 95 -18.41 -6.79 0.88
CA VAL A 95 -19.15 -5.60 0.43
C VAL A 95 -20.29 -5.28 1.37
N ARG A 96 -21.17 -6.25 1.63
CA ARG A 96 -22.36 -6.06 2.46
C ARG A 96 -22.00 -5.70 3.90
N LEU A 97 -20.94 -6.28 4.45
CA LEU A 97 -20.40 -5.94 5.77
C LEU A 97 -19.89 -4.50 5.79
N ALA A 98 -19.17 -4.06 4.76
CA ALA A 98 -18.71 -2.68 4.65
C ALA A 98 -19.88 -1.67 4.54
N GLU A 99 -20.92 -2.00 3.77
CA GLU A 99 -22.12 -1.18 3.66
C GLU A 99 -22.88 -1.11 4.99
N TYR A 100 -23.00 -2.23 5.70
CA TYR A 100 -23.56 -2.27 7.06
C TYR A 100 -22.79 -1.37 8.02
N MET A 101 -21.47 -1.54 8.07
CA MET A 101 -20.60 -0.82 9.01
C MET A 101 -20.64 0.69 8.78
N THR A 102 -20.73 1.13 7.53
CA THR A 102 -20.64 2.55 7.14
C THR A 102 -21.99 3.22 6.94
N GLY A 103 -23.06 2.44 6.71
CA GLY A 103 -24.37 2.94 6.29
C GLY A 103 -24.37 3.55 4.87
N ARG A 104 -23.34 3.29 4.06
CA ARG A 104 -23.17 3.82 2.69
C ARG A 104 -23.12 2.68 1.70
N ALA A 105 -23.68 2.88 0.51
CA ALA A 105 -23.61 1.90 -0.57
C ALA A 105 -22.19 1.79 -1.14
N TYR A 106 -21.77 0.57 -1.47
CA TYR A 106 -20.50 0.31 -2.12
C TYR A 106 -20.59 0.64 -3.61
N THR A 107 -19.64 1.43 -4.11
CA THR A 107 -19.50 1.75 -5.53
C THR A 107 -18.09 1.46 -5.98
N ARG A 108 -17.94 0.59 -6.98
CA ARG A 108 -16.62 0.22 -7.52
C ARG A 108 -15.99 1.34 -8.35
N GLU A 109 -16.81 2.06 -9.11
CA GLU A 109 -16.37 3.12 -10.02
C GLU A 109 -16.96 4.46 -9.56
N ILE A 110 -16.09 5.42 -9.26
CA ILE A 110 -16.47 6.65 -8.55
C ILE A 110 -16.09 7.91 -9.35
N LEU A 111 -15.27 7.81 -10.40
CA LEU A 111 -14.92 8.99 -11.21
C LEU A 111 -16.14 9.46 -12.00
N PRO A 112 -16.69 10.66 -11.71
CA PRO A 112 -17.81 11.17 -12.49
C PRO A 112 -17.33 11.54 -13.90
N GLU A 113 -18.23 11.55 -14.88
CA GLU A 113 -17.90 11.96 -16.25
C GLU A 113 -17.25 13.35 -16.31
N SER A 114 -17.59 14.24 -15.37
CA SER A 114 -16.99 15.57 -15.23
C SER A 114 -15.52 15.58 -14.80
N ALA A 115 -14.98 14.46 -14.30
CA ALA A 115 -13.57 14.33 -13.98
C ALA A 115 -12.71 14.15 -15.23
N PHE A 116 -13.31 13.75 -16.34
CA PHE A 116 -12.58 13.43 -17.55
C PHE A 116 -12.56 14.59 -18.55
N CYS A 117 -11.53 14.60 -19.39
CA CYS A 117 -11.41 15.54 -20.49
C CYS A 117 -12.49 15.27 -21.56
N ALA A 118 -12.86 16.29 -22.32
CA ALA A 118 -13.80 16.13 -23.44
C ALA A 118 -13.20 15.26 -24.55
N ASP A 119 -11.88 15.40 -24.78
CA ASP A 119 -11.06 14.55 -25.64
C ASP A 119 -10.35 13.48 -24.80
N ARG A 120 -10.61 12.21 -25.13
CA ARG A 120 -10.04 11.07 -24.41
C ARG A 120 -8.76 10.57 -25.07
N GLY A 121 -7.86 10.06 -24.25
CA GLY A 121 -6.56 9.56 -24.67
C GLY A 121 -5.64 10.62 -25.25
N TRP A 122 -4.50 10.16 -25.78
CA TRP A 122 -3.50 10.96 -26.45
C TRP A 122 -3.25 10.45 -27.86
N SER A 123 -2.84 11.31 -28.78
CA SER A 123 -2.38 10.88 -30.11
C SER A 123 -0.92 10.43 -30.09
N ALA A 124 -0.10 11.10 -29.29
CA ALA A 124 1.27 10.76 -28.96
C ALA A 124 1.69 11.56 -27.71
N LEU A 125 2.66 11.05 -26.96
CA LEU A 125 3.38 11.82 -25.94
C LEU A 125 4.87 11.88 -26.32
N ASP A 126 5.61 12.87 -25.84
CA ASP A 126 7.05 12.92 -26.03
C ASP A 126 7.76 12.24 -24.84
N LEU A 127 8.32 11.05 -25.05
CA LEU A 127 9.11 10.37 -24.02
C LEU A 127 10.43 11.08 -23.71
N GLY A 128 10.94 11.89 -24.64
CA GLY A 128 12.09 12.76 -24.36
C GLY A 128 11.79 13.82 -23.30
N ALA A 129 10.50 14.05 -23.02
CA ALA A 129 9.99 14.97 -22.00
C ALA A 129 9.56 14.25 -20.71
N VAL A 130 10.07 13.05 -20.41
CA VAL A 130 9.93 12.48 -19.07
C VAL A 130 10.76 13.33 -18.11
N LEU A 131 10.07 14.13 -17.29
CA LEU A 131 10.71 15.04 -16.35
C LEU A 131 11.15 14.32 -15.07
N SER A 132 10.35 13.37 -14.61
CA SER A 132 10.61 12.61 -13.38
C SER A 132 9.80 11.32 -13.38
N MET A 133 10.46 10.20 -13.04
CA MET A 133 9.79 8.92 -12.80
C MET A 133 10.50 8.10 -11.72
N GLY A 134 9.81 7.07 -11.22
CA GLY A 134 10.34 6.20 -10.18
C GLY A 134 10.30 6.84 -8.79
N TRP A 135 10.85 6.13 -7.80
CA TRP A 135 10.78 6.59 -6.41
C TRP A 135 11.53 7.92 -6.20
N GLY A 136 12.79 8.04 -6.62
CA GLY A 136 13.59 9.25 -6.39
C GLY A 136 13.79 10.16 -7.59
N GLY A 137 12.99 10.01 -8.66
CA GLY A 137 13.09 10.82 -9.88
C GLY A 137 14.22 10.42 -10.84
N ASN A 138 15.12 9.53 -10.40
CA ASN A 138 16.19 8.92 -11.20
C ASN A 138 16.49 7.49 -10.71
N LEU A 139 17.36 6.78 -11.45
CA LEU A 139 17.74 5.39 -11.17
C LEU A 139 18.45 5.22 -9.83
N GLU A 140 19.22 6.21 -9.40
CA GLU A 140 19.94 6.24 -8.13
C GLU A 140 19.04 6.66 -6.95
N ALA A 141 17.78 7.00 -7.23
CA ALA A 141 16.77 7.45 -6.29
C ALA A 141 17.19 8.62 -5.38
N THR A 142 17.88 9.61 -5.93
CA THR A 142 18.44 10.75 -5.17
C THR A 142 17.40 11.71 -4.60
N GLY A 143 16.20 11.75 -5.18
CA GLY A 143 15.18 12.74 -4.82
C GLY A 143 15.53 14.17 -5.25
N PHE A 144 16.54 14.33 -6.12
CA PHE A 144 17.01 15.64 -6.57
C PHE A 144 16.57 15.93 -8.00
N GLN A 145 16.08 17.16 -8.22
CA GLN A 145 15.70 17.69 -9.53
C GLN A 145 16.61 18.90 -9.83
N THR A 146 17.18 18.95 -11.03
CA THR A 146 18.02 20.09 -11.43
C THR A 146 17.16 21.33 -11.70
N ALA A 147 17.75 22.52 -11.66
CA ALA A 147 17.04 23.76 -12.01
C ALA A 147 16.51 23.75 -13.45
N GLU A 148 17.23 23.10 -14.37
CA GLU A 148 16.81 22.93 -15.76
C GLU A 148 15.55 22.06 -15.86
N MET A 149 15.51 20.94 -15.14
CA MET A 149 14.34 20.06 -15.09
C MET A 149 13.15 20.69 -14.37
N ALA A 150 13.41 21.42 -13.28
CA ALA A 150 12.37 22.07 -12.49
C ALA A 150 11.74 23.26 -13.23
N GLY A 151 12.48 23.93 -14.11
CA GLY A 151 12.02 25.16 -14.78
C GLY A 151 11.72 26.31 -13.81
N LEU A 152 12.15 26.19 -12.55
CA LEU A 152 11.86 27.12 -11.46
C LEU A 152 13.14 27.37 -10.66
N SER A 153 13.27 28.59 -10.15
CA SER A 153 14.34 29.03 -9.27
C SER A 153 13.80 29.31 -7.85
N ALA A 154 14.70 29.55 -6.90
CA ALA A 154 14.32 29.95 -5.55
C ALA A 154 13.54 31.28 -5.52
N ASP A 155 13.76 32.14 -6.52
CA ASP A 155 13.10 33.45 -6.61
C ASP A 155 11.63 33.34 -7.06
N ASP A 156 11.25 32.24 -7.72
CA ASP A 156 9.88 31.99 -8.18
C ASP A 156 8.98 31.38 -7.09
N VAL A 157 9.57 30.78 -6.05
CA VAL A 157 8.84 30.07 -4.98
C VAL A 157 7.77 30.93 -4.30
N PRO A 158 8.00 32.23 -3.99
CA PRO A 158 6.98 33.09 -3.38
C PRO A 158 5.76 33.34 -4.27
N ASP A 159 5.88 33.17 -5.59
CA ASP A 159 4.85 33.48 -6.58
C ASP A 159 4.07 32.23 -7.02
N LEU A 160 4.39 31.04 -6.48
CA LEU A 160 3.69 29.81 -6.81
C LEU A 160 2.23 29.82 -6.35
N GLU A 161 1.34 29.42 -7.25
CA GLU A 161 -0.08 29.21 -6.97
C GLU A 161 -0.53 27.80 -7.34
N LEU A 162 -1.63 27.35 -6.72
CA LEU A 162 -2.23 26.05 -7.04
C LEU A 162 -2.86 26.12 -8.43
N LEU A 163 -2.31 25.36 -9.38
CA LEU A 163 -2.89 25.25 -10.73
C LEU A 163 -4.18 24.42 -10.73
N TRP A 164 -4.12 23.20 -10.19
CA TRP A 164 -5.27 22.32 -10.02
C TRP A 164 -5.03 21.31 -8.88
N ALA A 165 -6.10 20.69 -8.42
CA ALA A 165 -6.05 19.59 -7.45
C ALA A 165 -6.95 18.45 -7.91
N PHE A 166 -6.46 17.21 -7.77
CA PHE A 166 -7.21 16.01 -8.09
C PHE A 166 -7.46 15.20 -6.80
N GLY A 167 -8.72 14.94 -6.49
CA GLY A 167 -9.12 14.14 -5.34
C GLY A 167 -9.37 12.69 -5.75
N PHE A 168 -8.63 11.75 -5.15
CA PHE A 168 -8.93 10.33 -5.28
C PHE A 168 -10.20 10.01 -4.49
N PRO A 169 -11.27 9.52 -5.13
CA PRO A 169 -12.51 9.24 -4.41
C PRO A 169 -12.29 8.20 -3.31
N ASP A 170 -12.92 8.40 -2.16
CA ASP A 170 -12.92 7.46 -1.04
C ASP A 170 -11.54 7.13 -0.42
N ALA A 171 -10.47 7.78 -0.89
CA ALA A 171 -9.11 7.57 -0.42
C ALA A 171 -8.81 8.42 0.82
N ALA A 172 -8.38 7.77 1.90
CA ALA A 172 -7.82 8.45 3.08
C ALA A 172 -6.31 8.69 2.96
N GLU A 173 -5.63 7.92 2.11
CA GLU A 173 -4.19 7.99 1.86
C GLU A 173 -3.90 7.64 0.40
N VAL A 174 -2.94 8.35 -0.21
CA VAL A 174 -2.41 8.04 -1.54
C VAL A 174 -0.88 8.00 -1.42
N ARG A 175 -0.29 6.84 -1.68
CA ARG A 175 1.16 6.60 -1.50
C ARG A 175 1.95 6.56 -2.81
N THR A 176 1.26 6.42 -3.94
CA THR A 176 1.88 6.32 -5.25
C THR A 176 2.66 7.59 -5.61
N ARG A 177 3.65 7.45 -6.49
CA ARG A 177 4.35 8.59 -7.08
C ARG A 177 3.92 8.76 -8.53
N PRO A 178 3.46 9.96 -8.91
CA PRO A 178 3.11 10.25 -10.29
C PRO A 178 4.38 10.34 -11.15
N THR A 179 4.23 10.00 -12.43
CA THR A 179 5.22 10.30 -13.48
C THR A 179 4.68 11.40 -14.37
N VAL A 180 5.53 12.38 -14.68
CA VAL A 180 5.21 13.47 -15.62
C VAL A 180 5.93 13.19 -16.93
N VAL A 181 5.17 13.08 -18.01
CA VAL A 181 5.66 12.79 -19.37
C VAL A 181 4.96 13.69 -20.39
N GLY A 182 5.68 14.70 -20.89
CA GLY A 182 5.09 15.73 -21.75
C GLY A 182 3.88 16.39 -21.08
N ASP A 183 2.73 16.34 -21.76
CA ASP A 183 1.48 16.93 -21.27
C ASP A 183 0.67 16.00 -20.36
N ALA A 184 1.21 14.84 -19.96
CA ALA A 184 0.51 13.86 -19.14
C ALA A 184 1.12 13.70 -17.74
N VAL A 185 0.25 13.54 -16.75
CA VAL A 185 0.59 13.04 -15.41
C VAL A 185 -0.04 11.65 -15.26
N VAL A 186 0.79 10.60 -15.13
CA VAL A 186 0.32 9.23 -14.93
C VAL A 186 0.52 8.84 -13.47
N VAL A 187 -0.53 8.34 -12.81
CA VAL A 187 -0.54 8.11 -11.36
C VAL A 187 -1.38 6.90 -10.98
N GLY A 188 -0.91 6.11 -10.02
CA GLY A 188 -1.65 5.00 -9.43
C GLY A 188 -2.67 5.44 -8.37
N GLY A 189 -3.42 4.49 -7.84
CA GLY A 189 -4.48 4.73 -6.87
C GLY A 189 -4.52 3.67 -5.77
N PRO A 190 -5.06 4.02 -4.59
CA PRO A 190 -5.11 3.14 -3.44
C PRO A 190 -6.08 1.97 -3.62
N PHE A 191 -6.92 1.98 -4.66
CA PHE A 191 -7.90 0.93 -4.91
C PHE A 191 -7.76 0.29 -6.29
N GLY A 192 -6.59 0.46 -6.92
CA GLY A 192 -6.25 -0.15 -8.20
C GLY A 192 -6.35 0.79 -9.40
N GLU A 193 -6.77 2.04 -9.20
CA GLU A 193 -6.82 3.00 -10.27
C GLU A 193 -5.42 3.27 -10.84
N VAL A 194 -5.32 3.40 -12.16
CA VAL A 194 -4.19 4.05 -12.84
C VAL A 194 -4.80 5.08 -13.78
N LEU A 195 -4.43 6.33 -13.57
CA LEU A 195 -5.03 7.48 -14.26
C LEU A 195 -3.95 8.20 -15.06
N ALA A 196 -4.26 8.56 -16.31
CA ALA A 196 -3.52 9.60 -17.00
C ALA A 196 -4.33 10.88 -17.01
N LEU A 197 -3.76 11.92 -16.43
CA LEU A 197 -4.33 13.25 -16.34
C LEU A 197 -3.65 14.17 -17.35
N ASP A 198 -4.40 15.13 -17.87
CA ASP A 198 -3.85 16.28 -18.58
C ASP A 198 -3.08 17.18 -17.59
N ALA A 199 -1.81 17.45 -17.83
CA ALA A 199 -0.94 18.15 -16.89
C ALA A 199 -1.33 19.62 -16.67
N ALA A 200 -2.00 20.24 -17.64
CA ALA A 200 -2.42 21.64 -17.55
C ALA A 200 -3.74 21.81 -16.78
N THR A 201 -4.63 20.82 -16.85
CA THR A 201 -6.01 20.95 -16.34
C THR A 201 -6.37 19.98 -15.23
N GLY A 202 -5.64 18.87 -15.10
CA GLY A 202 -5.91 17.79 -14.17
C GLY A 202 -7.10 16.88 -14.56
N CYS A 203 -7.71 17.08 -15.73
CA CYS A 203 -8.79 16.20 -16.20
C CYS A 203 -8.24 14.84 -16.66
N VAL A 204 -9.01 13.78 -16.44
CA VAL A 204 -8.62 12.41 -16.78
C VAL A 204 -8.78 12.17 -18.28
N ARG A 205 -7.70 11.77 -18.95
CA ARG A 205 -7.68 11.39 -20.38
C ARG A 205 -8.07 9.93 -20.58
N TRP A 206 -7.57 9.05 -19.72
CA TRP A 206 -7.93 7.64 -19.64
C TRP A 206 -7.73 7.13 -18.20
N SER A 207 -8.41 6.04 -17.87
CA SER A 207 -8.30 5.32 -16.59
C SER A 207 -8.23 3.82 -16.84
N PHE A 208 -7.47 3.14 -16.00
CA PHE A 208 -7.36 1.68 -15.94
C PHE A 208 -7.58 1.21 -14.49
N GLU A 209 -8.15 0.02 -14.32
CA GLU A 209 -8.36 -0.61 -13.01
C GLU A 209 -7.50 -1.87 -12.92
N ALA A 210 -6.48 -1.84 -12.07
CA ALA A 210 -5.64 -2.98 -11.72
C ALA A 210 -6.38 -3.92 -10.74
N ASP A 211 -5.77 -5.07 -10.44
CA ASP A 211 -6.41 -6.06 -9.57
C ASP A 211 -6.33 -5.67 -8.09
N ALA A 212 -5.40 -4.79 -7.72
CA ALA A 212 -5.17 -4.32 -6.36
C ALA A 212 -4.54 -2.92 -6.35
N ALA A 213 -4.38 -2.34 -5.17
CA ALA A 213 -3.80 -1.01 -4.97
C ALA A 213 -2.45 -0.81 -5.68
N VAL A 214 -2.28 0.32 -6.37
CA VAL A 214 -1.00 0.71 -6.99
C VAL A 214 -0.29 1.66 -6.04
N ARG A 215 0.56 1.10 -5.17
CA ARG A 215 1.26 1.86 -4.13
C ARG A 215 2.59 2.44 -4.59
N GLY A 216 3.30 1.75 -5.48
CA GLY A 216 4.59 2.19 -6.01
C GLY A 216 4.46 3.34 -7.02
N ALA A 217 5.60 3.85 -7.48
CA ALA A 217 5.66 4.75 -8.61
C ALA A 217 5.20 4.05 -9.90
N VAL A 218 4.51 4.81 -10.75
CA VAL A 218 4.25 4.43 -12.13
C VAL A 218 5.45 4.86 -12.98
N LEU A 219 5.91 4.04 -13.90
CA LEU A 219 7.05 4.33 -14.79
C LEU A 219 6.57 4.50 -16.22
N VAL A 220 7.32 5.25 -17.03
CA VAL A 220 7.06 5.36 -18.47
C VAL A 220 8.35 5.11 -19.23
N GLY A 221 8.28 4.28 -20.26
CA GLY A 221 9.43 4.01 -21.11
C GLY A 221 9.04 3.30 -22.40
N GLU A 222 10.04 2.76 -23.09
CA GLU A 222 9.83 1.95 -24.29
C GLU A 222 9.44 0.51 -23.89
N GLY A 223 8.42 -0.03 -24.53
CA GLY A 223 7.88 -1.36 -24.24
C GLY A 223 7.56 -2.17 -25.50
N PRO A 224 6.50 -3.00 -25.46
CA PRO A 224 6.18 -3.95 -26.53
C PRO A 224 6.07 -3.28 -27.91
N GLN A 225 6.83 -3.78 -28.88
CA GLN A 225 6.90 -3.23 -30.25
C GLN A 225 7.41 -1.77 -30.29
N ARG A 226 8.26 -1.39 -29.33
CA ARG A 226 8.79 -0.02 -29.18
C ARG A 226 7.72 1.04 -28.90
N ARG A 227 6.55 0.60 -28.41
CA ARG A 227 5.49 1.52 -28.00
C ARG A 227 5.88 2.24 -26.72
N GLN A 228 5.28 3.42 -26.54
CA GLN A 228 5.39 4.17 -25.31
C GLN A 228 4.48 3.51 -24.28
N THR A 229 5.05 3.10 -23.15
CA THR A 229 4.41 2.15 -22.24
C THR A 229 4.51 2.62 -20.81
N VAL A 230 3.39 2.51 -20.10
CA VAL A 230 3.28 2.69 -18.67
C VAL A 230 3.57 1.35 -17.99
N PHE A 231 4.49 1.33 -17.02
CA PHE A 231 4.80 0.16 -16.22
C PHE A 231 4.51 0.41 -14.74
N PHE A 232 3.88 -0.54 -14.07
CA PHE A 232 3.67 -0.50 -12.63
C PHE A 232 3.45 -1.91 -12.09
N VAL A 233 3.43 -2.02 -10.77
CA VAL A 233 3.14 -3.26 -10.05
C VAL A 233 2.08 -2.97 -9.00
N ASP A 234 1.04 -3.80 -8.97
CA ASP A 234 -0.01 -3.70 -7.95
C ASP A 234 0.39 -4.41 -6.64
N PHE A 235 -0.42 -4.21 -5.60
CA PHE A 235 -0.15 -4.78 -4.28
C PHE A 235 -0.11 -6.32 -4.30
N ARG A 236 -0.84 -6.97 -5.21
CA ARG A 236 -0.84 -8.43 -5.41
C ARG A 236 0.33 -8.92 -6.27
N THR A 237 1.34 -8.09 -6.52
CA THR A 237 2.54 -8.48 -7.26
C THR A 237 2.24 -8.80 -8.73
N ASN A 238 1.18 -8.23 -9.31
CA ASN A 238 0.98 -8.23 -10.75
C ASN A 238 1.73 -7.05 -11.36
N ALA A 239 2.67 -7.33 -12.26
CA ALA A 239 3.30 -6.33 -13.10
C ALA A 239 2.45 -6.11 -14.36
N TYR A 240 2.35 -4.84 -14.78
CA TYR A 240 1.57 -4.44 -15.93
C TYR A 240 2.41 -3.59 -16.89
N ALA A 241 2.09 -3.74 -18.18
CA ALA A 241 2.42 -2.77 -19.22
C ALA A 241 1.14 -2.28 -19.87
N LEU A 242 0.93 -0.97 -19.89
CA LEU A 242 -0.19 -0.33 -20.59
C LEU A 242 0.33 0.59 -21.70
N ASP A 243 -0.43 0.74 -22.77
CA ASP A 243 -0.18 1.80 -23.73
C ASP A 243 -0.35 3.17 -23.04
N VAL A 244 0.67 4.04 -23.11
CA VAL A 244 0.63 5.34 -22.41
C VAL A 244 -0.47 6.27 -22.94
N THR A 245 -0.91 6.07 -24.18
CA THR A 245 -1.85 6.97 -24.86
C THR A 245 -3.30 6.57 -24.63
N THR A 246 -3.58 5.28 -24.50
CA THR A 246 -4.94 4.74 -24.37
C THR A 246 -5.23 4.08 -23.01
N GLY A 247 -4.20 3.67 -22.27
CA GLY A 247 -4.35 2.85 -21.07
C GLY A 247 -4.65 1.37 -21.36
N GLU A 248 -4.62 0.93 -22.62
CA GLU A 248 -4.87 -0.47 -22.98
C GLU A 248 -3.75 -1.38 -22.50
N VAL A 249 -4.13 -2.55 -21.95
CA VAL A 249 -3.16 -3.54 -21.48
C VAL A 249 -2.38 -4.13 -22.65
N LEU A 250 -1.06 -4.01 -22.59
CA LEU A 250 -0.14 -4.64 -23.53
C LEU A 250 0.27 -6.03 -23.03
N TRP A 251 0.58 -6.13 -21.74
CA TRP A 251 0.76 -7.40 -21.04
C TRP A 251 0.50 -7.23 -19.53
N LYS A 252 0.25 -8.36 -18.87
CA LYS A 252 0.16 -8.49 -17.41
C LYS A 252 0.86 -9.80 -17.00
N HIS A 253 1.70 -9.74 -15.98
CA HIS A 253 2.42 -10.90 -15.45
C HIS A 253 2.36 -10.93 -13.92
N HIS A 254 2.03 -12.08 -13.33
CA HIS A 254 2.09 -12.26 -11.88
C HIS A 254 3.50 -12.68 -11.47
N VAL A 255 4.19 -11.85 -10.68
CA VAL A 255 5.61 -12.04 -10.32
C VAL A 255 5.77 -12.60 -8.90
N GLY A 256 4.68 -12.67 -8.13
CA GLY A 256 4.66 -13.28 -6.81
C GLY A 256 4.97 -14.78 -6.88
N TRP A 257 5.74 -15.26 -5.91
CA TRP A 257 6.11 -16.69 -5.84
C TRP A 257 5.41 -17.41 -4.68
N HIS A 258 5.13 -16.68 -3.62
CA HIS A 258 4.43 -17.14 -2.43
C HIS A 258 3.02 -16.52 -2.35
N SER A 259 2.06 -17.19 -1.72
CA SER A 259 0.67 -16.71 -1.60
C SER A 259 0.53 -15.39 -0.85
N THR A 260 1.49 -15.08 0.03
CA THR A 260 1.58 -13.80 0.76
C THR A 260 2.51 -12.79 0.09
N SER A 261 2.99 -13.06 -1.14
CA SER A 261 3.84 -12.09 -1.85
C SER A 261 3.04 -10.84 -2.13
N ASN A 262 3.61 -9.69 -1.78
CA ASN A 262 3.04 -8.40 -2.09
C ASN A 262 4.11 -7.42 -2.57
N THR A 263 3.67 -6.38 -3.28
CA THR A 263 4.58 -5.30 -3.71
C THR A 263 4.16 -3.98 -3.10
N THR A 264 5.09 -3.37 -2.36
CA THR A 264 4.92 -2.02 -1.79
C THR A 264 5.97 -1.03 -2.26
N GLY A 265 7.13 -1.53 -2.69
CA GLY A 265 8.20 -0.73 -3.29
C GLY A 265 7.85 -0.37 -4.73
N SER A 266 8.33 0.78 -5.21
CA SER A 266 8.20 1.12 -6.63
C SER A 266 9.15 0.26 -7.46
N PRO A 267 8.75 -0.20 -8.65
CA PRO A 267 9.68 -0.81 -9.59
C PRO A 267 10.70 0.20 -10.12
N ALA A 268 11.74 -0.28 -10.78
CA ALA A 268 12.67 0.52 -11.59
C ALA A 268 12.71 -0.01 -13.03
N LEU A 269 12.97 0.87 -14.00
CA LEU A 269 13.04 0.52 -15.42
C LEU A 269 14.40 0.96 -15.97
N HIS A 270 15.17 0.03 -16.51
CA HIS A 270 16.46 0.33 -17.14
C HIS A 270 16.75 -0.64 -18.28
N ASP A 271 17.14 -0.12 -19.45
CA ASP A 271 17.56 -0.90 -20.62
C ASP A 271 16.64 -2.09 -20.94
N GLY A 272 15.33 -1.84 -20.97
CA GLY A 272 14.31 -2.85 -21.28
C GLY A 272 14.04 -3.85 -20.16
N ARG A 273 14.54 -3.61 -18.94
CA ARG A 273 14.30 -4.45 -17.75
C ARG A 273 13.45 -3.73 -16.73
N LEU A 274 12.31 -4.30 -16.39
CA LEU A 274 11.48 -3.88 -15.28
C LEU A 274 11.91 -4.65 -14.02
N LEU A 275 12.54 -3.95 -13.09
CA LEU A 275 13.01 -4.47 -11.80
C LEU A 275 11.89 -4.34 -10.77
N VAL A 276 11.40 -5.47 -10.28
CA VAL A 276 10.26 -5.57 -9.37
C VAL A 276 10.74 -6.01 -7.99
N PRO A 277 10.64 -5.16 -6.95
CA PRO A 277 10.87 -5.57 -5.57
C PRO A 277 9.67 -6.36 -5.04
N ILE A 278 9.94 -7.45 -4.32
CA ILE A 278 8.91 -8.36 -3.80
C ILE A 278 9.07 -8.48 -2.30
N SER A 279 8.01 -8.11 -1.60
CA SER A 279 7.86 -8.21 -0.16
C SER A 279 7.00 -9.43 0.21
N SER A 280 6.74 -9.61 1.50
CA SER A 280 5.82 -10.62 1.99
C SER A 280 4.94 -10.09 3.12
N TRP A 281 3.63 -10.35 3.00
CA TRP A 281 2.64 -10.11 4.04
C TRP A 281 2.67 -11.14 5.18
N GLU A 282 3.47 -12.20 5.05
CA GLU A 282 3.56 -13.30 6.03
C GLU A 282 4.02 -12.81 7.42
N VAL A 283 4.76 -11.69 7.48
CA VAL A 283 5.12 -11.01 8.73
C VAL A 283 3.89 -10.67 9.59
N VAL A 284 2.75 -10.39 8.96
CA VAL A 284 1.49 -10.08 9.65
C VAL A 284 0.66 -11.33 9.90
N VAL A 285 0.51 -12.18 8.88
CA VAL A 285 -0.31 -13.41 8.97
C VAL A 285 0.21 -14.37 10.03
N SER A 286 1.52 -14.40 10.26
CA SER A 286 2.16 -15.16 11.34
C SER A 286 1.69 -14.77 12.75
N GLY A 287 0.98 -13.65 12.91
CA GLY A 287 0.30 -13.29 14.16
C GLY A 287 -0.77 -14.30 14.61
N ASP A 288 -1.36 -15.08 13.68
CA ASP A 288 -2.23 -16.20 14.07
C ASP A 288 -1.35 -17.39 14.52
N PRO A 289 -1.45 -17.86 15.78
CA PRO A 289 -0.66 -18.98 16.27
C PRO A 289 -0.93 -20.31 15.56
N ARG A 290 -2.01 -20.40 14.78
CA ARG A 290 -2.37 -21.59 14.00
C ARG A 290 -1.81 -21.55 12.57
N TYR A 291 -1.28 -20.41 12.13
CA TYR A 291 -0.64 -20.28 10.83
C TYR A 291 0.71 -21.00 10.83
N GLU A 292 0.92 -21.87 9.83
CA GLU A 292 2.22 -22.52 9.62
C GLU A 292 3.27 -21.49 9.19
N CYS A 293 4.11 -21.08 10.13
CA CYS A 293 5.04 -19.97 9.96
C CYS A 293 6.50 -20.44 9.89
N CYS A 294 7.34 -19.93 9.01
CA CYS A 294 7.03 -19.06 7.89
C CYS A 294 7.86 -19.57 6.72
N THR A 295 7.37 -19.36 5.51
CA THR A 295 7.92 -19.97 4.31
C THR A 295 8.28 -18.97 3.22
N ALA A 296 7.83 -17.73 3.32
CA ALA A 296 8.09 -16.71 2.32
C ALA A 296 9.54 -16.19 2.39
N SER A 297 9.91 -15.49 1.33
CA SER A 297 11.20 -14.85 1.10
C SER A 297 10.92 -13.60 0.30
N GLY A 298 11.59 -12.50 0.62
CA GLY A 298 11.69 -11.38 -0.31
C GLY A 298 12.44 -11.76 -1.58
N ALA A 299 12.27 -10.96 -2.62
CA ALA A 299 12.97 -11.12 -3.88
C ALA A 299 13.09 -9.82 -4.65
N VAL A 300 13.98 -9.80 -5.64
CA VAL A 300 13.94 -8.86 -6.76
C VAL A 300 13.82 -9.69 -8.03
N ALA A 301 12.93 -9.30 -8.94
CA ALA A 301 12.80 -9.92 -10.25
C ALA A 301 13.10 -8.92 -11.35
N ALA A 302 13.73 -9.35 -12.44
CA ALA A 302 13.79 -8.58 -13.68
C ALA A 302 12.86 -9.20 -14.71
N LEU A 303 11.99 -8.37 -15.28
CA LEU A 303 11.13 -8.73 -16.39
C LEU A 303 11.60 -8.02 -17.65
N ASP A 304 11.47 -8.67 -18.80
CA ASP A 304 11.58 -8.02 -20.10
C ASP A 304 10.42 -7.03 -20.26
N ALA A 305 10.72 -5.75 -20.47
CA ALA A 305 9.71 -4.71 -20.58
C ALA A 305 8.81 -4.87 -21.82
N ALA A 306 9.29 -5.54 -22.88
CA ALA A 306 8.55 -5.75 -24.11
C ALA A 306 7.63 -6.98 -24.08
N THR A 307 7.88 -7.96 -23.21
CA THR A 307 7.06 -9.19 -23.15
C THR A 307 6.43 -9.46 -21.79
N GLY A 308 7.02 -8.93 -20.71
CA GLY A 308 6.68 -9.26 -19.34
C GLY A 308 7.28 -10.59 -18.87
N ASP A 309 8.13 -11.24 -19.67
CA ASP A 309 8.76 -12.50 -19.29
C ASP A 309 9.82 -12.27 -18.21
N VAL A 310 9.88 -13.17 -17.23
CA VAL A 310 10.92 -13.12 -16.18
C VAL A 310 12.27 -13.48 -16.79
N LEU A 311 13.20 -12.53 -16.77
CA LEU A 311 14.59 -12.70 -17.19
C LEU A 311 15.40 -13.42 -16.12
N TRP A 312 15.24 -12.97 -14.87
CA TRP A 312 15.83 -13.60 -13.70
C TRP A 312 15.02 -13.29 -12.44
N TYR A 313 15.21 -14.12 -11.42
CA TYR A 313 14.53 -14.00 -10.13
C TYR A 313 15.50 -14.21 -8.98
N HIS A 314 15.86 -13.14 -8.29
CA HIS A 314 16.77 -13.17 -7.16
C HIS A 314 16.00 -13.31 -5.85
N ARG A 315 15.94 -14.52 -5.29
CA ARG A 315 15.43 -14.73 -3.92
C ARG A 315 16.48 -14.26 -2.91
N VAL A 316 16.07 -13.41 -1.98
CA VAL A 316 16.96 -12.88 -0.94
C VAL A 316 17.48 -13.99 -0.03
N ILE A 317 16.59 -14.90 0.38
CA ILE A 317 16.94 -16.12 1.10
C ILE A 317 17.28 -17.20 0.07
N PRO A 318 18.54 -17.66 0.03
CA PRO A 318 18.92 -18.77 -0.84
C PRO A 318 18.22 -20.06 -0.40
N GLY A 319 17.74 -20.86 -1.36
CA GLY A 319 17.08 -22.13 -1.06
C GLY A 319 15.66 -21.98 -0.49
N TYR A 320 15.02 -23.10 -0.19
CA TYR A 320 13.66 -23.13 0.35
C TYR A 320 13.67 -23.43 1.85
N PRO A 321 12.66 -22.96 2.59
CA PRO A 321 12.55 -23.28 4.00
C PRO A 321 12.42 -24.80 4.23
N GLU A 322 13.00 -25.28 5.32
CA GLU A 322 12.90 -26.66 5.81
C GLU A 322 12.09 -26.71 7.11
N GLU A 323 11.65 -27.90 7.51
CA GLU A 323 10.92 -28.11 8.76
C GLU A 323 11.77 -27.68 9.97
N ALA A 324 11.23 -26.76 10.77
CA ALA A 324 11.90 -26.18 11.94
C ALA A 324 11.21 -26.55 13.27
N GLY A 325 10.43 -27.63 13.27
CA GLY A 325 9.68 -28.11 14.45
C GLY A 325 8.26 -27.54 14.52
N THR A 326 7.71 -27.43 15.74
CA THR A 326 6.36 -26.91 15.97
C THR A 326 6.37 -25.85 17.06
N ASN A 327 5.45 -24.90 16.99
CA ASN A 327 5.22 -23.96 18.06
C ASN A 327 4.49 -24.61 19.26
N ASP A 328 4.28 -23.84 20.34
CA ASP A 328 3.59 -24.33 21.56
C ASP A 328 2.12 -24.72 21.33
N ALA A 329 1.51 -24.28 20.23
CA ALA A 329 0.17 -24.68 19.81
C ALA A 329 0.17 -25.98 18.97
N GLY A 330 1.34 -26.54 18.67
CA GLY A 330 1.51 -27.72 17.82
C GLY A 330 1.48 -27.44 16.33
N THR A 331 1.51 -26.17 15.92
CA THR A 331 1.54 -25.76 14.50
C THR A 331 2.95 -25.86 13.95
N GLN A 332 3.07 -26.33 12.70
CA GLN A 332 4.35 -26.51 12.02
C GLN A 332 5.09 -25.17 11.83
N LEU A 333 6.39 -25.18 12.09
CA LEU A 333 7.30 -24.08 11.82
C LEU A 333 8.29 -24.41 10.70
N TRP A 334 8.71 -23.39 9.97
CA TRP A 334 9.56 -23.48 8.79
C TRP A 334 10.68 -22.43 8.82
N ALA A 335 11.88 -22.77 8.35
CA ALA A 335 13.02 -21.85 8.34
C ALA A 335 14.11 -22.21 7.31
N PRO A 336 14.92 -21.24 6.84
CA PRO A 336 14.81 -19.80 7.06
C PRO A 336 13.68 -19.16 6.24
N SER A 337 13.15 -18.02 6.70
CA SER A 337 12.11 -17.26 5.98
C SER A 337 12.21 -15.75 6.24
N GLY A 338 11.44 -14.95 5.49
CA GLY A 338 11.41 -13.49 5.58
C GLY A 338 12.35 -12.77 4.61
N ALA A 339 13.08 -11.80 5.09
CA ALA A 339 13.93 -10.88 4.32
C ALA A 339 13.19 -10.21 3.13
N PRO A 340 12.02 -9.58 3.36
CA PRO A 340 11.22 -8.95 2.31
C PRO A 340 11.97 -7.78 1.64
N VAL A 341 11.75 -7.56 0.33
CA VAL A 341 12.21 -6.34 -0.36
C VAL A 341 11.01 -5.42 -0.56
N TRP A 342 10.77 -4.54 0.40
CA TRP A 342 9.59 -3.66 0.44
C TRP A 342 9.88 -2.21 0.02
N SER A 343 11.13 -1.93 -0.34
CA SER A 343 11.62 -0.64 -0.83
C SER A 343 11.96 -0.71 -2.33
N SER A 344 12.12 0.46 -2.96
CA SER A 344 12.47 0.54 -4.38
C SER A 344 13.93 0.17 -4.61
N PRO A 345 14.24 -0.69 -5.60
CA PRO A 345 15.62 -0.92 -6.00
C PRO A 345 16.19 0.32 -6.69
N THR A 346 17.49 0.54 -6.52
CA THR A 346 18.25 1.55 -7.27
C THR A 346 19.17 0.89 -8.28
N VAL A 347 19.50 1.59 -9.37
CA VAL A 347 20.33 1.06 -10.46
C VAL A 347 21.57 1.93 -10.63
N ASP A 348 22.72 1.27 -10.65
CA ASP A 348 24.01 1.84 -11.06
C ASP A 348 24.40 1.22 -12.39
N ALA A 349 23.96 1.88 -13.47
CA ALA A 349 24.16 1.42 -14.83
C ALA A 349 25.65 1.32 -15.21
N ALA A 350 26.51 2.16 -14.64
CA ALA A 350 27.94 2.14 -14.93
C ALA A 350 28.63 0.88 -14.40
N ARG A 351 28.14 0.34 -13.27
CA ARG A 351 28.63 -0.92 -12.70
C ARG A 351 27.81 -2.14 -13.11
N GLY A 352 26.64 -1.95 -13.71
CA GLY A 352 25.70 -3.02 -14.03
C GLY A 352 25.07 -3.62 -12.77
N LEU A 353 24.82 -2.82 -11.73
CA LEU A 353 24.35 -3.30 -10.44
C LEU A 353 22.98 -2.72 -10.07
N VAL A 354 22.15 -3.56 -9.48
CA VAL A 354 20.91 -3.20 -8.79
C VAL A 354 21.15 -3.29 -7.29
N TYR A 355 20.79 -2.26 -6.52
CA TYR A 355 20.85 -2.30 -5.06
C TYR A 355 19.46 -2.38 -4.47
N ALA A 356 19.30 -3.21 -3.44
CA ALA A 356 18.05 -3.33 -2.69
C ALA A 356 18.34 -3.44 -1.20
N GLY A 357 17.47 -2.82 -0.39
CA GLY A 357 17.42 -3.05 1.05
C GLY A 357 16.48 -4.21 1.36
N THR A 358 16.92 -5.13 2.22
CA THR A 358 16.15 -6.29 2.66
C THR A 358 15.69 -6.09 4.11
N GLY A 359 14.50 -6.60 4.42
CA GLY A 359 13.99 -6.61 5.79
C GLY A 359 14.53 -7.78 6.61
N GLU A 360 13.89 -7.98 7.75
CA GLU A 360 14.21 -8.98 8.75
C GLU A 360 13.85 -10.41 8.31
N ASN A 361 14.54 -11.41 8.86
CA ASN A 361 14.02 -12.77 8.78
C ASN A 361 12.74 -12.92 9.63
N TYR A 362 11.86 -13.83 9.25
CA TYR A 362 10.67 -14.15 10.04
C TYR A 362 10.89 -15.32 10.98
N THR A 363 11.82 -16.22 10.66
CA THR A 363 12.15 -17.40 11.48
C THR A 363 13.64 -17.62 11.60
N ARG A 364 14.04 -18.44 12.59
CA ARG A 364 15.44 -18.82 12.84
C ARG A 364 15.71 -20.25 12.34
N PRO A 365 16.93 -20.57 11.86
CA PRO A 365 18.11 -19.70 11.78
C PRO A 365 17.93 -18.56 10.76
N THR A 366 18.59 -17.43 11.01
CA THR A 366 18.61 -16.26 10.13
C THR A 366 19.58 -16.45 8.96
N THR A 367 19.54 -15.55 7.99
CA THR A 367 20.45 -15.57 6.84
C THR A 367 21.33 -14.32 6.80
N ASP A 368 22.42 -14.37 6.04
CA ASP A 368 23.37 -13.24 5.90
C ASP A 368 22.86 -12.13 4.96
N ASN A 369 21.64 -12.29 4.42
CA ASN A 369 21.02 -11.36 3.46
C ASN A 369 19.75 -10.68 4.01
N SER A 370 19.35 -10.93 5.26
CA SER A 370 18.34 -10.12 5.95
C SER A 370 18.97 -8.85 6.54
N ASP A 371 18.17 -7.81 6.74
CA ASP A 371 18.61 -6.51 7.26
C ASP A 371 19.87 -6.00 6.57
N ALA A 372 19.91 -6.17 5.26
CA ALA A 372 21.09 -6.00 4.44
C ALA A 372 20.85 -5.01 3.30
N ILE A 373 21.95 -4.46 2.80
CA ILE A 373 22.03 -3.91 1.46
C ILE A 373 22.64 -4.99 0.58
N ILE A 374 21.89 -5.43 -0.42
CA ILE A 374 22.37 -6.39 -1.41
C ILE A 374 22.64 -5.68 -2.73
N ALA A 375 23.67 -6.13 -3.45
CA ALA A 375 23.95 -5.73 -4.82
C ALA A 375 23.81 -6.94 -5.73
N ILE A 376 22.99 -6.79 -6.77
CA ILE A 376 22.64 -7.83 -7.72
C ILE A 376 23.14 -7.39 -9.10
N ASP A 377 23.79 -8.29 -9.83
CA ASP A 377 24.13 -8.04 -11.22
C ASP A 377 22.85 -7.91 -12.06
N ILE A 378 22.70 -6.79 -12.77
CA ILE A 378 21.45 -6.44 -13.45
C ILE A 378 21.11 -7.37 -14.63
N GLU A 379 22.13 -7.99 -15.22
CA GLU A 379 22.00 -8.85 -16.39
C GLU A 379 21.63 -10.27 -16.00
N THR A 380 22.25 -10.79 -14.94
CA THR A 380 22.19 -12.20 -14.56
C THR A 380 21.29 -12.47 -13.35
N GLY A 381 21.06 -11.47 -12.50
CA GLY A 381 20.37 -11.65 -11.22
C GLY A 381 21.25 -12.29 -10.13
N GLU A 382 22.55 -12.49 -10.39
CA GLU A 382 23.48 -13.06 -9.40
C GLU A 382 23.83 -12.04 -8.31
N LEU A 383 24.01 -12.52 -7.07
CA LEU A 383 24.48 -11.67 -5.97
C LEU A 383 25.93 -11.26 -6.24
N ALA A 384 26.19 -9.96 -6.39
CA ALA A 384 27.54 -9.44 -6.48
C ALA A 384 28.18 -9.30 -5.10
N TRP A 385 27.44 -8.73 -4.14
CA TRP A 385 27.85 -8.63 -2.74
C TRP A 385 26.65 -8.35 -1.82
N SER A 386 26.83 -8.56 -0.52
CA SER A 386 25.88 -8.20 0.54
C SER A 386 26.61 -7.50 1.68
N PHE A 387 25.97 -6.49 2.28
CA PHE A 387 26.36 -5.88 3.54
C PHE A 387 25.19 -5.99 4.52
N GLN A 388 25.29 -6.86 5.51
CA GLN A 388 24.29 -7.01 6.56
C GLN A 388 24.54 -5.99 7.68
N ALA A 389 23.53 -5.16 7.97
CA ALA A 389 23.60 -4.17 9.02
C ALA A 389 23.24 -4.75 10.39
N THR A 390 22.23 -5.63 10.43
CA THR A 390 21.72 -6.22 11.67
C THR A 390 21.73 -7.76 11.58
N PRO A 391 22.84 -8.43 11.94
CA PRO A 391 22.88 -9.89 11.96
C PRO A 391 21.97 -10.46 13.05
N ASP A 392 21.51 -11.70 12.85
CA ASP A 392 20.69 -12.46 13.79
C ASP A 392 19.32 -11.84 14.13
N ASP A 393 18.80 -10.91 13.33
CA ASP A 393 17.44 -10.39 13.48
C ASP A 393 16.39 -11.38 12.95
N ALA A 394 15.38 -11.65 13.77
CA ALA A 394 14.19 -12.38 13.37
C ALA A 394 12.96 -11.84 14.08
N PHE A 395 12.00 -11.32 13.33
CA PHE A 395 10.79 -10.72 13.88
C PHE A 395 9.55 -11.02 13.03
N THR A 396 8.41 -11.15 13.73
CA THR A 396 7.09 -11.22 13.13
C THR A 396 6.10 -10.43 13.98
N MET A 397 4.92 -10.14 13.43
CA MET A 397 3.88 -9.45 14.20
C MET A 397 3.40 -10.27 15.41
N ALA A 398 3.59 -11.59 15.45
CA ALA A 398 3.33 -12.40 16.64
C ALA A 398 4.13 -11.92 17.86
N CYS A 399 5.29 -11.29 17.67
CA CYS A 399 6.09 -10.74 18.76
C CYS A 399 5.45 -9.54 19.46
N THR A 400 4.51 -8.86 18.80
CA THR A 400 3.79 -7.70 19.35
C THR A 400 2.59 -8.08 20.21
N SER A 401 2.06 -9.30 20.05
CA SER A 401 0.94 -9.78 20.84
C SER A 401 1.37 -10.05 22.28
N SER A 402 0.51 -9.75 23.25
CA SER A 402 0.74 -10.11 24.66
C SER A 402 0.30 -11.55 24.98
N THR A 403 -0.57 -12.15 24.16
CA THR A 403 -1.24 -13.43 24.41
C THR A 403 -1.03 -14.48 23.31
N ALA A 404 -0.68 -14.06 22.09
CA ALA A 404 -0.51 -14.91 20.92
C ALA A 404 0.92 -14.80 20.33
N ARG A 405 1.93 -15.18 21.13
CA ARG A 405 3.35 -15.08 20.76
C ARG A 405 3.96 -16.37 20.21
N GLN A 406 3.15 -17.38 19.91
CA GLN A 406 3.62 -18.73 19.58
C GLN A 406 4.51 -18.77 18.32
N ASN A 407 4.26 -17.87 17.37
CA ASN A 407 5.07 -17.71 16.15
C ASN A 407 6.14 -16.62 16.27
N CYS A 408 6.35 -16.04 17.45
CA CYS A 408 7.43 -15.07 17.66
C CYS A 408 8.77 -15.82 17.76
N PRO A 409 9.78 -15.47 16.94
CA PRO A 409 11.11 -16.07 17.05
C PRO A 409 11.71 -15.85 18.44
N ALA A 410 12.48 -16.83 18.91
CA ALA A 410 13.18 -16.77 20.20
C ALA A 410 14.70 -16.85 19.98
N PRO A 411 15.48 -15.84 20.42
CA PRO A 411 15.03 -14.54 20.91
C PRO A 411 14.36 -13.71 19.81
N PRO A 412 13.43 -12.79 20.16
CA PRO A 412 12.89 -11.86 19.18
C PRO A 412 13.99 -10.91 18.69
N GLY A 413 13.80 -10.40 17.48
CA GLY A 413 14.55 -9.28 16.92
C GLY A 413 14.61 -8.06 17.86
N PRO A 414 15.61 -7.18 17.67
CA PRO A 414 15.86 -6.00 18.51
C PRO A 414 14.68 -5.01 18.60
#